data_AF-A0A356KWV3-F1
#
_entry.id   AF-A0A356KWV3-F1
#
_cell.length_a   1.000
_cell.length_b   1.000
_cell.length_c   1.000
_cell.angle_alpha   90.00
_cell.angle_beta   90.00
_cell.angle_gamma   90.00
#
_symmetry.space_group_name_H-M   'P 1'
#
loop_
_entity.id
_entity.type
_entity.pdbx_description
1 polymer ?
#
loop_
_entity_poly.entity_id
_entity_poly.type
_entity_poly.pdbx_seq_one_letter_code
_entity_poly.pdbx_strand_id
1 'polypeptide(L)'
;MIEVIIAVALTAIVMGASYQFLLGAQRQASASAARQRSAAQARRAAHEIARELRGANFTATDFPDTPSAAASVRYRVITGYDTGTKKATLSPSRASGNFREIRFAGGVITRDDPSGTSYAIAQQIASLELTLVAPNKLLIRVSASATDSRGDTVTNAAEIQIVLSNGTDEAE
;
A
#
# COMPACT_ATOMS: atom_id res chain seq x y z
N MET A 1 -62.17 -10.89 21.74
CA MET A 1 -61.57 -9.59 21.31
C MET A 1 -60.19 -9.35 21.93
N ILE A 2 -59.99 -9.61 23.22
CA ILE A 2 -58.70 -9.40 23.92
C ILE A 2 -57.55 -10.27 23.34
N GLU A 3 -57.81 -11.53 22.98
CA GLU A 3 -56.78 -12.43 22.42
C GLU A 3 -56.20 -11.97 21.09
N VAL A 4 -57.01 -11.37 20.21
CA VAL A 4 -56.57 -10.87 18.90
C VAL A 4 -55.61 -9.70 19.06
N ILE A 5 -55.84 -8.83 20.06
CA ILE A 5 -54.99 -7.66 20.33
C ILE A 5 -53.62 -8.12 20.88
N ILE A 6 -53.61 -9.13 21.74
CA ILE A 6 -52.36 -9.69 22.29
C ILE A 6 -51.53 -10.38 21.20
N ALA A 7 -52.17 -11.13 20.30
CA ALA A 7 -51.48 -11.80 19.19
C ALA A 7 -50.83 -10.80 18.22
N VAL A 8 -51.51 -9.71 17.87
CA VAL A 8 -50.97 -8.66 16.99
C VAL A 8 -49.80 -7.93 17.67
N ALA A 9 -49.93 -7.61 18.98
CA ALA A 9 -48.87 -6.95 19.73
C ALA A 9 -47.59 -7.81 19.84
N LEU A 10 -47.72 -9.11 20.11
CA LEU A 10 -46.59 -10.04 20.16
C LEU A 10 -45.89 -10.15 18.80
N THR A 11 -46.65 -10.23 17.71
CA THR A 11 -46.08 -10.34 16.36
C THR A 11 -45.29 -9.07 15.98
N ALA A 12 -45.78 -7.89 16.35
CA ALA A 12 -45.09 -6.62 16.11
C ALA A 12 -43.78 -6.51 16.90
N ILE A 13 -43.75 -6.97 18.16
CA ILE A 13 -42.53 -6.99 18.99
C ILE A 13 -41.48 -7.94 18.38
N VAL A 14 -41.91 -9.13 17.97
CA VAL A 14 -41.01 -10.12 17.34
C VAL A 14 -40.46 -9.60 16.02
N MET A 15 -41.29 -8.97 15.16
CA MET A 15 -40.81 -8.34 13.92
C MET A 15 -39.83 -7.19 14.18
N GLY A 16 -40.12 -6.33 15.18
CA GLY A 16 -39.24 -5.23 15.57
C GLY A 16 -37.87 -5.71 16.06
N ALA A 17 -37.84 -6.74 16.92
CA ALA A 17 -36.60 -7.35 17.40
C ALA A 17 -35.81 -8.02 16.28
N SER A 18 -36.50 -8.73 15.38
CA SER A 18 -35.90 -9.38 14.20
C SER A 18 -35.25 -8.37 13.25
N TYR A 19 -35.91 -7.23 13.03
CA TYR A 19 -35.39 -6.15 12.19
C TYR A 19 -34.15 -5.50 12.80
N GLN A 20 -34.14 -5.23 14.11
CA GLN A 20 -32.96 -4.70 14.81
C GLN A 20 -31.79 -5.68 14.78
N PHE A 21 -32.05 -6.97 14.93
CA PHE A 21 -31.03 -8.02 14.79
C PHE A 21 -30.46 -8.07 13.37
N LEU A 22 -31.32 -8.00 12.35
CA LEU A 22 -30.91 -8.04 10.94
C LEU A 22 -30.10 -6.79 10.55
N LEU A 23 -30.50 -5.62 11.03
CA LEU A 23 -29.71 -4.39 10.93
C LEU A 23 -28.37 -4.54 11.64
N GLY A 24 -28.33 -5.11 12.86
CA GLY A 24 -27.10 -5.39 13.61
C GLY A 24 -26.14 -6.34 12.88
N ALA A 25 -26.65 -7.37 12.24
CA ALA A 25 -25.87 -8.32 11.45
C ALA A 25 -25.30 -7.67 10.17
N GLN A 26 -26.12 -6.92 9.42
CA GLN A 26 -25.66 -6.17 8.23
C GLN A 26 -24.57 -5.16 8.60
N ARG A 27 -24.72 -4.52 9.75
CA ARG A 27 -23.79 -3.56 10.34
C ARG A 27 -22.42 -4.16 10.67
N GLN A 28 -22.38 -5.40 11.15
CA GLN A 28 -21.11 -6.10 11.39
C GLN A 28 -20.50 -6.62 10.09
N ALA A 29 -21.33 -7.06 9.15
CA ALA A 29 -20.90 -7.48 7.82
C ALA A 29 -20.27 -6.31 7.01
N SER A 30 -20.84 -5.11 7.07
CA SER A 30 -20.30 -3.94 6.36
C SER A 30 -18.92 -3.53 6.88
N ALA A 31 -18.75 -3.48 8.21
CA ALA A 31 -17.49 -3.11 8.84
C ALA A 31 -16.39 -4.15 8.59
N SER A 32 -16.73 -5.45 8.63
CA SER A 32 -15.80 -6.52 8.30
C SER A 32 -15.42 -6.50 6.82
N ALA A 33 -16.36 -6.24 5.91
CA ALA A 33 -16.08 -6.06 4.49
C ALA A 33 -15.17 -4.84 4.23
N ALA A 34 -15.36 -3.71 4.92
CA ALA A 34 -14.48 -2.56 4.84
C ALA A 34 -13.06 -2.87 5.34
N ARG A 35 -12.92 -3.62 6.45
CA ARG A 35 -11.62 -4.10 6.95
C ARG A 35 -10.91 -4.99 5.93
N GLN A 36 -11.63 -5.95 5.34
CA GLN A 36 -11.05 -6.86 4.35
C GLN A 36 -10.60 -6.10 3.08
N ARG A 37 -11.41 -5.15 2.59
CA ARG A 37 -11.07 -4.31 1.43
C ARG A 37 -9.81 -3.48 1.69
N SER A 38 -9.78 -2.71 2.78
CA SER A 38 -8.61 -1.89 3.14
C SER A 38 -7.35 -2.74 3.36
N ALA A 39 -7.45 -3.88 4.05
CA ALA A 39 -6.31 -4.77 4.25
C ALA A 39 -5.80 -5.39 2.94
N ALA A 40 -6.70 -5.82 2.05
CA ALA A 40 -6.34 -6.38 0.75
C ALA A 40 -5.66 -5.32 -0.14
N GLN A 41 -6.15 -4.08 -0.11
CA GLN A 41 -5.60 -2.96 -0.86
C GLN A 41 -4.21 -2.57 -0.37
N ALA A 42 -4.02 -2.44 0.95
CA ALA A 42 -2.72 -2.17 1.56
C ALA A 42 -1.70 -3.25 1.17
N ARG A 43 -2.08 -4.54 1.27
CA ARG A 43 -1.19 -5.67 0.89
C ARG A 43 -0.83 -5.65 -0.59
N ARG A 44 -1.80 -5.47 -1.48
CA ARG A 44 -1.55 -5.39 -2.93
C ARG A 44 -0.60 -4.26 -3.26
N ALA A 45 -0.86 -3.07 -2.73
CA ALA A 45 -0.01 -1.90 -2.94
C ALA A 45 1.42 -2.14 -2.43
N ALA A 46 1.57 -2.67 -1.21
CA ALA A 46 2.89 -3.01 -0.65
C ALA A 46 3.63 -4.02 -1.53
N HIS A 47 2.95 -5.05 -2.06
CA HIS A 47 3.55 -6.06 -2.93
C HIS A 47 3.98 -5.51 -4.29
N GLU A 48 3.19 -4.62 -4.90
CA GLU A 48 3.56 -3.98 -6.17
C GLU A 48 4.76 -3.04 -5.99
N ILE A 49 4.77 -2.21 -4.93
CA ILE A 49 5.93 -1.37 -4.60
C ILE A 49 7.16 -2.24 -4.33
N ALA A 50 7.00 -3.32 -3.55
CA ALA A 50 8.08 -4.26 -3.28
C ALA A 50 8.62 -4.92 -4.56
N ARG A 51 7.77 -5.18 -5.54
CA ARG A 51 8.18 -5.73 -6.84
C ARG A 51 8.99 -4.72 -7.64
N GLU A 52 8.52 -3.48 -7.73
CA GLU A 52 9.22 -2.39 -8.42
C GLU A 52 10.57 -2.10 -7.77
N LEU A 53 10.63 -2.10 -6.43
CA LEU A 53 11.84 -1.75 -5.68
C LEU A 53 12.83 -2.91 -5.49
N ARG A 54 12.47 -4.16 -5.79
CA ARG A 54 13.39 -5.30 -5.62
C ARG A 54 14.60 -5.25 -6.54
N GLY A 55 14.43 -4.72 -7.75
CA GLY A 55 15.52 -4.49 -8.71
C GLY A 55 16.15 -3.11 -8.58
N ALA A 56 15.70 -2.29 -7.64
CA ALA A 56 16.19 -0.93 -7.49
C ALA A 56 17.59 -0.93 -6.87
N ASN A 57 18.45 -0.09 -7.43
CA ASN A 57 19.72 0.30 -6.87
C ASN A 57 19.52 1.57 -6.04
N PHE A 58 19.64 1.43 -4.73
CA PHE A 58 19.61 2.53 -3.78
C PHE A 58 20.96 2.72 -3.11
N THR A 59 21.28 3.94 -2.74
CA THR A 59 22.38 4.26 -1.82
C THR A 59 21.82 4.57 -0.44
N ALA A 60 22.66 4.49 0.59
CA ALA A 60 22.26 4.80 1.96
C ALA A 60 21.70 6.23 2.12
N THR A 61 22.10 7.14 1.22
CA THR A 61 21.63 8.54 1.20
C THR A 61 20.22 8.72 0.60
N ASP A 62 19.67 7.70 -0.07
CA ASP A 62 18.35 7.79 -0.70
C ASP A 62 17.20 7.68 0.31
N PHE A 63 17.49 7.23 1.54
CA PHE A 63 16.52 7.10 2.62
C PHE A 63 16.99 7.85 3.87
N PRO A 64 16.10 8.59 4.55
CA PRO A 64 16.40 9.11 5.88
C PRO A 64 16.59 7.94 6.88
N ASP A 65 17.48 8.12 7.85
CA ASP A 65 17.75 7.13 8.92
C ASP A 65 16.53 6.84 9.82
N THR A 66 15.48 7.65 9.69
CA THR A 66 14.22 7.51 10.44
C THR A 66 13.06 7.19 9.49
N PRO A 67 12.06 6.41 9.95
CA PRO A 67 10.84 6.18 9.17
C PRO A 67 10.18 7.51 8.84
N SER A 68 10.10 7.83 7.55
CA SER A 68 9.48 9.06 7.08
C SER A 68 8.37 8.72 6.11
N ALA A 69 7.31 9.53 6.14
CA ALA A 69 6.27 9.47 5.13
C ALA A 69 6.91 9.78 3.77
N ALA A 70 7.00 8.78 2.91
CA ALA A 70 7.69 8.90 1.65
C ALA A 70 6.78 9.63 0.66
N ALA A 71 7.02 10.93 0.46
CA ALA A 71 6.35 11.70 -0.58
C ALA A 71 6.81 11.25 -1.98
N SER A 72 8.10 10.98 -2.14
CA SER A 72 8.64 10.28 -3.29
C SER A 72 9.99 9.62 -3.01
N VAL A 73 10.35 8.62 -3.81
CA VAL A 73 11.67 7.99 -3.82
C VAL A 73 12.14 7.82 -5.26
N ARG A 74 13.37 8.26 -5.54
CA ARG A 74 14.01 8.14 -6.85
C ARG A 74 14.98 6.96 -6.85
N TYR A 75 15.01 6.24 -7.96
CA TYR A 75 15.84 5.04 -8.08
C TYR A 75 16.21 4.73 -9.53
N ARG A 76 17.17 3.81 -9.68
CA ARG A 76 17.53 3.17 -10.94
C ARG A 76 17.36 1.67 -10.80
N VAL A 77 17.09 0.96 -11.89
CA VAL A 77 16.94 -0.49 -11.88
C VAL A 77 18.22 -1.16 -12.34
N ILE A 78 18.64 -2.23 -11.69
CA ILE A 78 19.75 -3.08 -12.14
C ILE A 78 19.23 -3.99 -13.25
N THR A 79 19.81 -3.86 -14.45
CA THR A 79 19.43 -4.66 -15.62
C THR A 79 20.48 -5.70 -16.00
N GLY A 80 21.66 -5.66 -15.38
CA GLY A 80 22.74 -6.59 -15.65
C GLY A 80 23.90 -6.44 -14.67
N TYR A 81 24.81 -7.40 -14.70
CA TYR A 81 26.05 -7.37 -13.93
C TYR A 81 27.19 -7.84 -14.83
N ASP A 82 28.21 -7.00 -15.01
CA ASP A 82 29.44 -7.35 -15.69
C ASP A 82 30.39 -8.03 -14.69
N THR A 83 30.62 -9.33 -14.88
CA THR A 83 31.50 -10.13 -14.03
C THR A 83 32.98 -9.81 -14.21
N GLY A 84 33.38 -9.29 -15.38
CA GLY A 84 34.77 -8.93 -15.67
C GLY A 84 35.20 -7.67 -14.94
N THR A 85 34.30 -6.70 -14.80
CA THR A 85 34.57 -5.42 -14.17
C THR A 85 33.93 -5.27 -12.77
N LYS A 86 33.09 -6.23 -12.36
CA LYS A 86 32.31 -6.29 -11.10
C LYS A 86 31.26 -5.18 -10.95
N LYS A 87 30.68 -4.75 -12.07
CA LYS A 87 29.88 -3.52 -12.15
C LYS A 87 28.45 -3.80 -12.58
N ALA A 88 27.48 -3.13 -11.96
CA ALA A 88 26.07 -3.28 -12.27
C ALA A 88 25.65 -2.35 -13.42
N THR A 89 24.96 -2.89 -14.42
CA THR A 89 24.32 -2.08 -15.47
C THR A 89 23.02 -1.52 -14.93
N LEU A 90 22.83 -0.20 -15.04
CA LEU A 90 21.68 0.52 -14.52
C LEU A 90 20.78 1.06 -15.64
N SER A 91 19.47 1.04 -15.40
CA SER A 91 18.45 1.65 -16.25
C SER A 91 17.52 2.57 -15.45
N PRO A 92 17.53 3.89 -15.73
CA PRO A 92 18.44 4.60 -16.63
C PRO A 92 19.92 4.51 -16.24
N SER A 93 20.81 4.77 -17.20
CA SER A 93 22.24 4.91 -16.91
C SER A 93 22.49 6.14 -16.01
N ARG A 94 23.54 6.11 -15.18
CA ARG A 94 23.93 7.25 -14.32
C ARG A 94 24.23 8.50 -15.15
N ALA A 95 24.91 8.32 -16.29
CA ALA A 95 25.27 9.40 -17.21
C ALA A 95 24.06 10.18 -17.76
N SER A 96 22.86 9.57 -17.79
CA SER A 96 21.66 10.27 -18.26
C SER A 96 21.14 11.34 -17.29
N GLY A 97 21.58 11.33 -16.03
CA GLY A 97 21.00 12.19 -14.98
C GLY A 97 19.55 11.86 -14.60
N ASN A 98 18.92 10.89 -15.28
CA ASN A 98 17.51 10.55 -15.08
C ASN A 98 17.32 9.45 -14.03
N PHE A 99 16.10 9.38 -13.51
CA PHE A 99 15.68 8.43 -12.49
C PHE A 99 14.26 7.93 -12.80
N ARG A 100 13.92 6.74 -12.29
CA ARG A 100 12.53 6.38 -12.02
C ARG A 100 12.14 6.97 -10.67
N GLU A 101 10.86 7.27 -10.49
CA GLU A 101 10.36 7.80 -9.22
C GLU A 101 9.09 7.08 -8.80
N ILE A 102 9.03 6.58 -7.57
CA ILE A 102 7.75 6.23 -6.93
C ILE A 102 7.32 7.47 -6.14
N ARG A 103 6.11 7.95 -6.40
CA ARG A 103 5.55 9.15 -5.77
C ARG A 103 4.20 8.83 -5.15
N PHE A 104 3.95 9.38 -3.96
CA PHE A 104 2.67 9.29 -3.26
C PHE A 104 2.06 10.69 -3.13
N ALA A 105 0.90 10.89 -3.77
CA ALA A 105 0.18 12.15 -3.73
C ALA A 105 -1.33 11.91 -3.87
N GLY A 106 -2.14 12.64 -3.09
CA GLY A 106 -3.61 12.61 -3.22
C GLY A 106 -4.23 11.22 -3.04
N GLY A 107 -3.62 10.34 -2.24
CA GLY A 107 -4.09 8.98 -2.02
C GLY A 107 -3.76 8.00 -3.16
N VAL A 108 -2.91 8.39 -4.09
CA VAL A 108 -2.45 7.58 -5.22
C VAL A 108 -0.95 7.40 -5.14
N ILE A 109 -0.49 6.17 -5.40
CA ILE A 109 0.93 5.85 -5.59
C ILE A 109 1.16 5.68 -7.09
N THR A 110 2.10 6.44 -7.65
CA THR A 110 2.47 6.42 -9.06
C THR A 110 3.93 6.05 -9.24
N ARG A 111 4.23 5.32 -10.33
CA ARG A 111 5.57 5.17 -10.88
C ARG A 111 5.74 6.13 -12.05
N ASP A 112 6.67 7.06 -11.93
CA ASP A 112 7.06 7.96 -13.00
C ASP A 112 8.31 7.39 -13.67
N ASP A 113 8.21 7.09 -14.96
CA ASP A 113 9.32 6.63 -15.77
C ASP A 113 10.12 7.81 -16.36
N PRO A 114 11.42 7.62 -16.60
CA PRO A 114 12.32 8.60 -17.22
C PRO A 114 11.83 9.18 -18.55
N SER A 115 10.98 8.44 -19.27
CA SER A 115 10.36 8.88 -20.52
C SER A 115 9.24 9.92 -20.33
N GLY A 116 8.92 10.27 -19.08
CA GLY A 116 7.80 11.14 -18.71
C GLY A 116 6.46 10.42 -18.60
N THR A 117 6.46 9.08 -18.64
CA THR A 117 5.23 8.29 -18.54
C THR A 117 4.95 7.92 -17.08
N SER A 118 3.75 8.24 -16.59
CA SER A 118 3.31 7.93 -15.23
C SER A 118 2.32 6.75 -15.21
N TYR A 119 2.50 5.84 -14.25
CA TYR A 119 1.66 4.66 -14.09
C TYR A 119 1.12 4.60 -12.65
N ALA A 120 -0.20 4.45 -12.49
CA ALA A 120 -0.78 4.26 -11.17
C ALA A 120 -0.49 2.84 -10.65
N ILE A 121 0.23 2.73 -9.54
CA ILE A 121 0.52 1.47 -8.85
C ILE A 121 -0.65 1.11 -7.92
N ALA A 122 -1.13 2.09 -7.15
CA ALA A 122 -2.19 1.90 -6.18
C ALA A 122 -3.00 3.19 -5.97
N GLN A 123 -4.26 3.03 -5.57
CA GLN A 123 -5.18 4.13 -5.27
C GLN A 123 -5.82 3.91 -3.89
N GLN A 124 -6.47 4.95 -3.34
CA GLN A 124 -7.10 4.95 -2.01
C GLN A 124 -6.13 4.56 -0.88
N ILE A 125 -4.88 5.00 -1.04
CA ILE A 125 -3.83 4.83 -0.07
C ILE A 125 -3.90 5.99 0.93
N ALA A 126 -3.85 5.66 2.21
CA ALA A 126 -3.83 6.64 3.30
C ALA A 126 -2.40 7.13 3.58
N SER A 127 -1.41 6.23 3.55
CA SER A 127 0.00 6.59 3.72
C SER A 127 0.94 5.58 3.07
N LEU A 128 2.14 6.06 2.75
CA LEU A 128 3.30 5.28 2.33
C LEU A 128 4.50 5.66 3.19
N GLU A 129 5.13 4.67 3.81
CA GLU A 129 6.36 4.82 4.57
C GLU A 129 7.41 3.86 3.99
N LEU A 130 8.62 4.36 3.78
CA LEU A 130 9.77 3.58 3.31
C LEU A 130 10.93 3.80 4.28
N THR A 131 11.48 2.71 4.81
CA THR A 131 12.56 2.77 5.80
C THR A 131 13.68 1.84 5.40
N LEU A 132 14.88 2.39 5.21
CA LEU A 132 16.08 1.59 4.98
C LEU A 132 16.58 1.05 6.33
N VAL A 133 16.55 -0.26 6.48
CA VAL A 133 17.15 -1.00 7.59
C VAL A 133 18.51 -1.49 7.14
N ALA A 134 19.56 -0.86 7.65
CA ALA A 134 20.94 -1.18 7.30
C ALA A 134 21.27 -2.68 7.55
N PRO A 135 22.12 -3.30 6.70
CA PRO A 135 22.85 -2.68 5.59
C PRO A 135 22.10 -2.62 4.26
N ASN A 136 21.05 -3.43 4.04
CA ASN A 136 20.45 -3.61 2.71
C ASN A 136 18.99 -4.09 2.71
N LYS A 137 18.23 -3.82 3.77
CA LYS A 137 16.80 -4.19 3.85
C LYS A 137 15.95 -2.94 3.68
N LEU A 138 14.92 -2.99 2.87
CA LEU A 138 13.94 -1.92 2.76
C LEU A 138 12.61 -2.40 3.36
N LEU A 139 12.14 -1.69 4.38
CA LEU A 139 10.82 -1.86 4.95
C LEU A 139 9.84 -0.95 4.21
N ILE A 140 8.76 -1.53 3.72
CA ILE A 140 7.71 -0.86 2.95
C ILE A 140 6.43 -1.01 3.75
N ARG A 141 5.89 0.10 4.24
CA ARG A 141 4.62 0.12 4.95
C ARG A 141 3.61 0.96 4.18
N VAL A 142 2.48 0.35 3.84
CA VAL A 142 1.40 0.99 3.10
C VAL A 142 0.13 0.90 3.94
N SER A 143 -0.52 2.03 4.16
CA SER A 143 -1.85 2.08 4.78
C SER A 143 -2.89 2.38 3.71
N ALA A 144 -4.02 1.68 3.73
CA ALA A 144 -5.15 1.95 2.86
C ALA A 144 -6.43 2.10 3.68
N SER A 145 -7.34 2.92 3.18
CA SER A 145 -8.60 3.24 3.85
C SER A 145 -9.79 2.78 3.02
N ALA A 146 -10.78 2.20 3.69
CA ALA A 146 -12.06 1.86 3.07
C ALA A 146 -13.20 2.32 3.97
N THR A 147 -14.22 2.93 3.35
CA THR A 147 -15.43 3.36 4.04
C THR A 147 -16.46 2.24 4.05
N ASP A 148 -17.08 2.02 5.21
CA ASP A 148 -18.20 1.09 5.34
C ASP A 148 -19.52 1.73 4.87
N SER A 149 -20.62 0.97 4.91
CA SER A 149 -21.93 1.47 4.46
C SER A 149 -22.54 2.57 5.36
N ARG A 150 -21.90 2.93 6.47
CA ARG A 150 -22.33 4.00 7.38
C ARG A 150 -21.51 5.27 7.25
N GLY A 151 -20.45 5.25 6.44
CA GLY A 151 -19.51 6.36 6.35
C GLY A 151 -18.30 6.23 7.28
N ASP A 152 -18.21 5.15 8.07
CA ASP A 152 -17.07 4.93 8.96
C ASP A 152 -15.85 4.53 8.12
N THR A 153 -14.76 5.27 8.27
CA THR A 153 -13.50 4.98 7.57
C THR A 153 -12.67 4.01 8.38
N VAL A 154 -12.29 2.91 7.75
CA VAL A 154 -11.42 1.89 8.33
C VAL A 154 -10.08 1.89 7.62
N THR A 155 -9.02 2.11 8.38
CA THR A 155 -7.64 2.10 7.88
C THR A 155 -6.93 0.81 8.30
N ASN A 156 -6.28 0.14 7.35
CA ASN A 156 -5.41 -1.01 7.63
C ASN A 156 -4.05 -0.79 6.98
N ALA A 157 -3.00 -1.24 7.66
CA ALA A 157 -1.64 -1.20 7.17
C ALA A 157 -1.14 -2.60 6.77
N ALA A 158 -0.30 -2.65 5.75
CA ALA A 158 0.49 -3.80 5.38
C ALA A 158 1.96 -3.42 5.40
N GLU A 159 2.81 -4.34 5.84
CA GLU A 159 4.24 -4.16 5.92
C GLU A 159 4.93 -5.30 5.17
N ILE A 160 5.92 -4.95 4.35
CA ILE A 160 6.73 -5.90 3.60
C ILE A 160 8.18 -5.48 3.71
N GLN A 161 9.06 -6.45 3.91
CA GLN A 161 10.50 -6.24 3.86
C GLN A 161 11.06 -6.86 2.58
N ILE A 162 11.90 -6.12 1.85
CA ILE A 162 12.69 -6.64 0.74
C ILE A 162 14.19 -6.50 1.02
N VAL A 163 14.99 -7.35 0.39
CA VAL A 163 16.44 -7.20 0.37
C VAL A 163 16.83 -6.48 -0.91
N LEU A 164 17.56 -5.39 -0.77
CA LEU A 164 18.08 -4.61 -1.89
C LEU A 164 19.35 -5.27 -2.41
N SER A 165 19.39 -5.42 -3.73
CA SER A 165 20.59 -5.92 -4.42
C SER A 165 21.47 -4.72 -4.73
N ASN A 166 22.08 -4.08 -3.73
CA ASN A 166 22.95 -2.93 -4.00
C ASN A 166 24.18 -3.41 -4.79
N GLY A 167 24.27 -3.01 -6.05
CA GLY A 167 25.46 -3.27 -6.86
C GLY A 167 26.61 -2.43 -6.32
N THR A 168 27.70 -3.07 -5.94
CA THR A 168 28.93 -2.38 -5.52
C THR A 168 29.36 -1.35 -6.57
N ASP A 169 29.79 -0.18 -6.08
CA ASP A 169 30.13 1.05 -6.79
C ASP A 169 30.78 0.86 -8.18
N GLU A 170 30.34 1.65 -9.16
CA GLU A 170 31.20 2.04 -10.27
C GLU A 170 31.92 3.35 -9.92
N ALA A 171 33.23 3.36 -10.14
CA ALA A 171 34.08 4.55 -10.14
C ALA A 171 33.54 5.63 -11.09
N GLU A 172 33.64 6.88 -10.61
CA GLU A 172 33.64 8.10 -11.45
C GLU A 172 34.65 8.01 -12.59
#